data_AF-A0A3P7U0B1-F1
#
_entry.id   AF-A0A3P7U0B1-F1
#
_cell.length_a   1.000
_cell.length_b   1.000
_cell.length_c   1.000
_cell.angle_alpha   90.00
_cell.angle_beta   90.00
_cell.angle_gamma   90.00
#
_symmetry.space_group_name_H-M   'P 1'
#
loop_
_entity.id
_entity.type
_entity.pdbx_description
1 polymer ?
#
loop_
_entity_poly.entity_id
_entity_poly.type
_entity_poly.pdbx_seq_one_letter_code
_entity_poly.pdbx_strand_id
1 'polypeptide(L)' 'MQHATVRLTRPCTPCIVLLERQALEWGQAYEFRSCADVNIVQEVPKDDERCSKHGDYENGKCKCRHSYSGELCQYKG' A
#
# COMPACT_ATOMS: atom_id res chain seq x y z
N MET A 1 0.05 -6.88 -18.88
CA MET A 1 -0.21 -6.43 -17.50
C MET A 1 -0.46 -4.94 -17.56
N GLN A 2 -1.66 -4.47 -17.17
CA GLN A 2 -1.95 -3.03 -17.14
C GLN A 2 -1.48 -2.46 -15.81
N HIS A 3 -0.80 -1.31 -15.84
CA HIS A 3 -0.38 -0.58 -14.65
C HIS A 3 -0.90 0.85 -14.76
N ALA A 4 -1.35 1.40 -13.65
CA ALA A 4 -1.76 2.80 -13.55
C ALA A 4 -1.09 3.41 -12.32
N THR A 5 -0.48 4.58 -12.49
CA THR A 5 0.14 5.31 -11.38
C THR A 5 -0.87 6.30 -10.82
N VAL A 6 -1.27 6.10 -9.56
CA VAL A 6 -2.14 7.03 -8.85
C VAL A 6 -1.28 8.03 -8.08
N ARG A 7 -1.43 9.34 -8.38
CA ARG A 7 -0.73 10.42 -7.66
C ARG A 7 -1.68 11.11 -6.70
N LEU A 8 -1.35 11.00 -5.42
CA LEU A 8 -2.09 11.61 -4.32
C LEU A 8 -1.50 13.00 -4.05
N THR A 9 -2.28 14.05 -4.24
CA THR A 9 -1.78 15.45 -4.21
C THR A 9 -2.07 16.19 -2.90
N ARG A 10 -2.90 15.60 -2.02
CA ARG A 10 -3.28 16.21 -0.75
C ARG A 10 -3.15 15.19 0.38
N PRO A 11 -2.69 15.62 1.57
CA PRO A 11 -2.65 14.76 2.74
C PRO A 11 -4.06 14.37 3.16
N CYS A 12 -4.15 13.22 3.81
CA CYS A 12 -5.41 12.64 4.25
C CYS A 12 -5.13 11.53 5.26
N THR A 13 -5.76 11.56 6.44
CA THR A 13 -5.55 10.59 7.52
C THR A 13 -6.76 10.62 8.45
N PRO A 14 -7.56 9.53 8.58
CA PRO A 14 -7.58 8.30 7.76
C PRO A 14 -8.37 8.44 6.45
N CYS A 15 -8.05 7.67 5.41
CA CYS A 15 -8.89 7.53 4.22
C CYS A 15 -8.74 6.21 3.46
N ILE A 16 -9.62 6.01 2.48
CA ILE A 16 -9.71 4.80 1.65
C ILE A 16 -9.35 5.16 0.21
N VAL A 17 -8.47 4.37 -0.41
CA VAL A 17 -8.29 4.36 -1.86
C VAL A 17 -9.19 3.26 -2.42
N LEU A 18 -10.09 3.64 -3.34
CA LEU A 18 -10.94 2.74 -4.10
C LEU A 18 -10.52 2.76 -5.56
N LEU A 19 -10.14 1.60 -6.09
CA LEU A 19 -9.78 1.40 -7.49
C LEU A 19 -10.89 0.60 -8.17
N GLU A 20 -11.57 1.25 -9.11
CA GLU A 20 -12.63 0.65 -9.92
C GLU A 20 -12.22 0.68 -11.38
N ARG A 21 -12.37 -0.46 -12.05
CA ARG A 21 -12.05 -0.61 -13.46
C ARG A 21 -13.04 -1.58 -14.09
N GLN A 22 -13.74 -1.12 -15.11
CA GLN A 22 -14.48 -2.01 -15.99
C GLN A 22 -13.50 -2.82 -16.84
N ALA A 23 -13.69 -4.13 -16.89
CA ALA A 23 -12.83 -5.05 -17.61
C ALA A 23 -13.61 -5.74 -18.73
N LEU A 24 -13.97 -4.94 -19.74
CA LEU A 24 -14.75 -5.40 -20.89
C LEU A 24 -14.07 -6.57 -21.63
N GLU A 25 -12.75 -6.73 -21.49
CA GLU A 25 -12.00 -7.85 -22.03
C GLU A 25 -12.33 -9.21 -21.38
N TRP A 26 -12.98 -9.23 -20.20
CA TRP A 26 -13.42 -10.44 -19.48
C TRP A 26 -14.95 -10.62 -19.49
N GLY A 27 -15.69 -9.70 -20.09
CA GLY A 27 -17.16 -9.75 -20.21
C GLY A 27 -17.81 -8.36 -20.06
N GLN A 28 -19.01 -8.20 -20.60
CA GLN A 28 -19.69 -6.89 -20.64
C GLN A 28 -20.05 -6.31 -19.26
N ALA A 29 -20.14 -7.16 -18.23
CA ALA A 29 -20.49 -6.78 -16.86
C ALA A 29 -19.35 -7.02 -15.86
N TYR A 30 -18.12 -7.29 -16.33
CA TYR A 30 -17.01 -7.58 -15.43
C TYR A 30 -16.38 -6.27 -14.90
N GLU A 31 -16.26 -6.17 -13.58
CA GLU A 31 -15.67 -5.02 -12.88
C GLU A 31 -14.59 -5.50 -11.90
N PHE A 32 -13.42 -4.87 -11.96
CA PHE A 32 -12.39 -4.99 -10.93
C PHE A 32 -12.60 -3.90 -9.88
N ARG A 33 -12.72 -4.32 -8.62
CA ARG A 33 -12.75 -3.44 -7.46
C ARG A 33 -11.66 -3.85 -6.47
N SER A 34 -10.85 -2.89 -6.06
CA SER A 34 -9.88 -3.05 -4.98
C SER A 34 -9.94 -1.84 -4.05
N CYS A 35 -9.80 -2.05 -2.75
CA CYS A 35 -9.78 -0.97 -1.78
C CYS A 35 -8.66 -1.18 -0.75
N ALA A 36 -8.16 -0.08 -0.21
CA ALA A 36 -7.16 -0.08 0.86
C ALA A 36 -7.33 1.14 1.78
N ASP A 37 -7.25 0.91 3.08
CA ASP A 37 -7.07 1.98 4.05
C ASP A 37 -5.65 2.55 3.93
N VAL A 38 -5.53 3.86 3.77
CA VAL A 38 -4.27 4.56 3.60
C VAL A 38 -4.21 5.82 4.45
N ASN A 39 -3.00 6.18 4.84
CA ASN A 39 -2.67 7.49 5.39
C ASN A 39 -1.71 8.18 4.42
N ILE A 40 -2.10 9.36 3.96
CA ILE A 40 -1.31 10.24 3.10
C ILE A 40 -0.80 11.35 3.98
N VAL A 41 0.42 11.17 4.49
CA VAL A 41 1.06 12.11 5.41
C VAL A 41 2.11 12.94 4.68
N GLN A 42 2.26 14.22 5.06
CA GLN A 42 3.36 15.06 4.54
C GLN A 42 4.68 14.78 5.25
N GLU A 43 4.60 14.30 6.49
CA GLU A 43 5.74 14.01 7.33
C GLU A 43 6.20 12.58 7.15
N VAL A 44 7.50 12.35 7.35
CA VAL A 44 8.05 11.01 7.34
C VAL A 44 7.43 10.22 8.51
N PRO A 45 6.89 9.00 8.28
CA PRO A 45 6.30 8.21 9.34
C PRO A 45 7.27 7.99 10.50
N LYS A 46 6.73 8.00 11.72
CA LYS A 46 7.49 7.62 12.91
C LYS A 46 8.01 6.20 12.75
N ASP A 47 9.14 5.89 13.38
CA ASP A 47 9.82 4.60 13.18
C ASP A 47 8.93 3.40 13.57
N ASP A 48 8.02 3.57 14.53
CA ASP A 48 7.03 2.56 14.95
C ASP A 48 5.86 2.35 13.97
N GLU A 49 5.67 3.27 13.02
CA GLU A 49 4.69 3.16 11.92
C GLU A 49 5.32 2.69 10.61
N ARG A 50 6.65 2.61 10.55
CA ARG A 50 7.38 2.09 9.39
C ARG A 50 7.33 0.58 9.31
N CYS A 51 7.83 0.05 8.20
CA CYS A 51 8.03 -1.38 8.00
C CYS A 51 6.76 -2.21 8.23
N SER A 52 5.59 -1.66 7.88
CA SER A 52 4.27 -2.26 8.10
C SER A 52 4.04 -2.74 9.53
N LYS A 53 4.73 -2.14 10.52
CA LYS A 53 4.74 -2.57 11.94
C LYS A 53 5.26 -4.00 12.16
N HIS A 54 6.00 -4.54 11.19
CA HIS A 54 6.52 -5.91 11.13
C HIS A 54 8.05 -5.97 11.00
N GLY A 55 8.74 -4.88 11.28
CA GLY A 55 10.19 -4.79 11.27
C GLY A 55 10.67 -3.54 11.97
N ASP A 56 11.98 -3.46 12.16
CA ASP A 56 12.67 -2.30 12.73
C ASP A 56 13.29 -1.50 11.58
N TYR A 57 13.18 -0.17 11.64
CA TYR A 57 13.79 0.71 10.64
C TYR A 57 15.23 1.03 11.04
N GLU A 58 16.20 0.43 10.36
CA GLU A 58 17.62 0.55 10.66
C GLU A 58 18.38 0.96 9.39
N ASN A 59 19.23 2.00 9.47
CA ASN A 59 20.11 2.43 8.36
C ASN A 59 19.37 2.69 7.03
N GLY A 60 18.18 3.30 7.08
CA GLY A 60 17.41 3.66 5.89
C GLY A 60 16.56 2.53 5.30
N LYS A 61 16.55 1.34 5.89
CA LYS A 61 15.81 0.17 5.40
C LYS A 61 15.08 -0.58 6.51
N CYS A 62 14.10 -1.39 6.13
CA CYS A 62 13.39 -2.25 7.06
C CYS A 62 14.14 -3.57 7.29
N LYS A 63 14.30 -3.95 8.56
CA LYS A 63 14.74 -5.26 8.99
C LYS A 63 13.54 -6.03 9.51
N CYS A 64 13.04 -6.97 8.71
CA CYS A 64 11.79 -7.66 9.01
C CYS A 64 11.93 -8.66 10.15
N ARG A 65 10.86 -8.77 10.95
CA ARG A 65 10.70 -9.84 11.94
C ARG A 65 10.55 -11.18 11.24
N HIS A 66 10.80 -12.27 11.97
CA HIS A 66 10.58 -13.63 11.48
C HIS A 66 9.15 -13.77 10.90
N SER A 67 9.01 -14.52 9.81
CA SER A 67 7.80 -14.69 8.96
C SER A 67 7.34 -13.49 8.12
N TYR A 68 8.08 -12.38 8.11
CA TYR A 68 7.77 -11.23 7.25
C TYR A 68 8.87 -10.94 6.24
N SER A 69 8.50 -10.44 5.06
CA SER A 69 9.42 -10.12 3.98
C SER A 69 8.93 -8.95 3.11
N GLY A 70 9.78 -8.50 2.20
CA GLY A 70 9.56 -7.33 1.33
C GLY A 70 10.22 -6.05 1.89
N GLU A 71 10.33 -5.04 1.03
CA GLU A 71 10.97 -3.74 1.35
C GLU A 71 10.38 -3.04 2.58
N LEU A 72 9.08 -3.26 2.86
CA LEU A 72 8.36 -2.69 3.98
C LEU A 72 7.83 -3.78 4.93
N CYS A 73 8.36 -5.01 4.87
CA CYS A 73 7.87 -6.15 5.66
C CYS A 73 6.36 -6.42 5.50
N GLN A 74 5.82 -6.15 4.32
CA GLN A 74 4.39 -6.20 4.02
C GLN A 74 3.86 -7.61 3.71
N TYR A 75 4.76 -8.57 3.42
CA TYR A 75 4.36 -9.94 3.07
C TYR A 75 4.58 -10.87 4.24
N LYS A 76 3.55 -11.64 4.59
CA LYS A 76 3.63 -12.71 5.58
C LYS A 76 3.76 -14.06 4.87
N GLY A 77 4.76 -14.84 5.27
CA GLY A 77 4.99 -16.22 4.82
C GLY A 77 4.36 -17.27 5.72
#